data_AF-A0A2N2FTR4-F1
#
_entry.id   AF-A0A2N2FTR4-F1
#
_cell.length_a   1.000
_cell.length_b   1.000
_cell.length_c   1.000
_cell.angle_alpha   90.00
_cell.angle_beta   90.00
_cell.angle_gamma   90.00
#
_symmetry.space_group_name_H-M   'P 1'
#
loop_
_entity.id
_entity.type
_entity.pdbx_description
1 polymer ?
#
loop_
_entity_poly.entity_id
_entity_poly.type
_entity_poly.pdbx_seq_one_letter_code
_entity_poly.pdbx_strand_id
1 'polypeptide(L)'
;MTAIDKALEIFRQDTNNQENQSQFFDLFLNTTFFVPIVPEDEKEKAGISAGQGVLPLVIEAEGCDYLMLFDSRERMNAWADAEIECVEVPGFLLAATSEPPLCWALNVGTDHSKQFVPEEIVWLKEAVERCQAEAEAAEKAEAGANEN
;
A
#
# COMPACT_ATOMS: atom_id res chain seq x y z
N MET A 1 -16.47 -6.40 -4.13
CA MET A 1 -16.76 -5.10 -3.48
C MET A 1 -16.29 -5.20 -2.04
N THR A 2 -15.12 -4.66 -1.76
CA THR A 2 -14.44 -4.69 -0.46
C THR A 2 -14.76 -3.45 0.37
N ALA A 3 -14.24 -3.39 1.59
CA ALA A 3 -14.38 -2.20 2.44
C ALA A 3 -13.75 -0.98 1.76
N ILE A 4 -12.59 -1.16 1.12
CA ILE A 4 -11.90 -0.07 0.44
C ILE A 4 -12.61 0.37 -0.84
N ASP A 5 -13.25 -0.56 -1.56
CA ASP A 5 -14.10 -0.21 -2.71
C ASP A 5 -15.20 0.77 -2.29
N LYS A 6 -15.90 0.47 -1.18
CA LYS A 6 -16.95 1.35 -0.63
C LYS A 6 -16.40 2.72 -0.23
N ALA A 7 -15.27 2.74 0.49
CA ALA A 7 -14.65 3.99 0.89
C ALA A 7 -14.21 4.82 -0.32
N LEU A 8 -13.70 4.18 -1.37
CA LEU A 8 -13.35 4.84 -2.62
C LEU A 8 -14.57 5.41 -3.34
N GLU A 9 -15.67 4.67 -3.41
CA GLU A 9 -16.92 5.15 -3.99
C GLU A 9 -17.44 6.38 -3.23
N ILE A 10 -17.41 6.36 -1.90
CA ILE A 10 -17.80 7.51 -1.06
C ILE A 10 -16.88 8.70 -1.32
N PHE A 11 -15.57 8.48 -1.36
CA PHE A 11 -14.59 9.52 -1.67
C PHE A 11 -14.81 10.13 -3.07
N ARG A 12 -15.15 9.30 -4.07
CA ARG A 12 -15.48 9.76 -5.42
C ARG A 12 -16.78 10.56 -5.48
N GLN A 13 -17.77 10.23 -4.65
CA GLN A 13 -19.03 10.96 -4.56
C GLN A 13 -18.84 12.35 -3.94
N ASP A 14 -17.95 12.50 -2.95
CA ASP A 14 -17.74 13.76 -2.26
C ASP A 14 -16.24 14.03 -1.99
N THR A 15 -15.55 14.47 -3.03
CA THR A 15 -14.09 14.66 -3.03
C THR A 15 -13.63 15.84 -2.18
N ASN A 16 -14.53 16.77 -1.82
CA ASN A 16 -14.24 17.91 -0.95
C ASN A 16 -14.45 17.61 0.54
N ASN A 17 -15.00 16.45 0.88
CA ASN A 17 -15.25 16.09 2.26
C ASN A 17 -13.98 15.49 2.90
N GLN A 18 -13.37 16.27 3.78
CA GLN A 18 -12.16 15.90 4.52
C GLN A 18 -12.37 14.65 5.39
N GLU A 19 -13.59 14.43 5.92
CA GLU A 19 -13.91 13.25 6.73
C GLU A 19 -13.88 11.96 5.90
N ASN A 20 -14.39 12.01 4.66
CA ASN A 20 -14.38 10.87 3.74
C ASN A 20 -12.96 10.53 3.27
N GLN A 21 -12.15 11.56 3.00
CA GLN A 21 -10.73 11.40 2.71
C GLN A 21 -10.02 10.69 3.85
N SER A 22 -10.13 11.22 5.07
CA SER A 22 -9.51 10.62 6.25
C SER A 22 -9.96 9.19 6.48
N GLN A 23 -11.26 8.88 6.35
CA GLN A 23 -11.75 7.51 6.47
C GLN A 23 -11.20 6.57 5.39
N PHE A 24 -11.12 7.02 4.13
CA PHE A 24 -10.56 6.21 3.05
C PHE A 24 -9.08 5.88 3.31
N PHE A 25 -8.29 6.89 3.67
CA PHE A 25 -6.86 6.71 3.93
C PHE A 25 -6.60 5.90 5.19
N ASP A 26 -7.34 6.14 6.28
CA ASP A 26 -7.25 5.32 7.48
C ASP A 26 -7.57 3.85 7.18
N LEU A 27 -8.64 3.59 6.43
CA LEU A 27 -9.00 2.24 6.02
C LEU A 27 -7.93 1.64 5.11
N PHE A 28 -7.36 2.40 4.17
CA PHE A 28 -6.24 1.96 3.33
C PHE A 28 -5.06 1.50 4.20
N LEU A 29 -4.64 2.32 5.16
CA LEU A 29 -3.49 2.00 6.01
C LEU A 29 -3.73 0.75 6.87
N ASN A 30 -4.97 0.53 7.31
CA ASN A 30 -5.39 -0.65 8.09
C ASN A 30 -5.73 -1.87 7.23
N THR A 31 -5.75 -1.75 5.90
CA THR A 31 -6.04 -2.85 4.97
C THR A 31 -4.75 -3.51 4.49
N THR A 32 -4.77 -4.83 4.34
CA THR A 32 -3.68 -5.57 3.71
C THR A 32 -3.90 -5.65 2.20
N PHE A 33 -2.86 -5.34 1.43
CA PHE A 33 -2.87 -5.41 -0.03
C PHE A 33 -1.96 -6.54 -0.52
N PHE A 34 -2.34 -7.10 -1.66
CA PHE A 34 -1.56 -8.03 -2.44
C PHE A 34 -0.71 -7.25 -3.43
N VAL A 35 0.60 -7.32 -3.23
CA VAL A 35 1.59 -6.71 -4.11
C VAL A 35 2.23 -7.82 -4.94
N PRO A 36 2.07 -7.80 -6.27
CA PRO A 36 2.73 -8.78 -7.13
C PRO A 36 4.24 -8.63 -7.00
N ILE A 37 4.96 -9.75 -6.97
CA ILE A 37 6.42 -9.77 -6.87
C ILE A 37 7.03 -10.42 -8.10
N VAL A 38 8.27 -10.03 -8.38
CA VAL A 38 9.06 -10.69 -9.42
C VAL A 38 9.36 -12.12 -8.97
N PRO A 39 9.06 -13.15 -9.78
CA PRO A 39 9.32 -14.54 -9.42
C PRO A 39 10.83 -14.78 -9.27
N GLU A 40 11.22 -15.75 -8.44
CA GLU A 40 12.64 -16.00 -8.13
C GLU A 40 13.47 -16.34 -9.38
N ASP A 41 12.90 -17.08 -10.34
CA ASP A 41 13.54 -17.38 -11.63
C ASP A 41 13.94 -16.13 -12.41
N GLU A 42 13.14 -15.06 -12.35
CA GLU A 42 13.44 -13.79 -13.02
C GLU A 42 14.47 -12.99 -12.23
N LYS A 43 14.45 -13.05 -10.89
CA LYS A 43 15.47 -12.44 -10.02
C LYS A 43 16.85 -13.04 -10.28
N GLU A 44 16.95 -14.36 -10.36
CA GLU A 44 18.21 -15.07 -10.64
C GLU A 44 18.78 -14.67 -12.00
N LYS A 45 17.94 -14.55 -13.03
CA LYS A 45 18.36 -14.06 -14.36
C LYS A 45 18.83 -12.61 -14.33
N ALA A 46 18.21 -11.77 -13.49
CA ALA A 46 18.62 -10.38 -13.28
C ALA A 46 19.87 -10.24 -12.40
N GLY A 47 20.45 -11.35 -11.91
CA GLY A 47 21.64 -11.34 -11.05
C GLY A 47 21.36 -10.86 -9.63
N ILE A 48 20.09 -10.89 -9.21
CA ILE A 48 19.66 -10.53 -7.86
C ILE A 48 19.73 -11.79 -7.01
N SER A 49 20.52 -11.77 -5.93
CA SER A 49 20.75 -12.97 -5.12
C SER A 49 19.48 -13.43 -4.41
N ALA A 50 19.19 -14.73 -4.45
CA ALA A 50 18.16 -15.35 -3.63
C ALA A 50 18.42 -15.03 -2.15
N GLY A 51 17.51 -14.28 -1.52
CA GLY A 51 17.66 -13.71 -0.18
C GLY A 51 17.67 -12.18 -0.12
N GLN A 52 17.78 -11.48 -1.26
CA GLN A 52 17.60 -10.02 -1.35
C GLN A 52 16.12 -9.65 -1.42
N GLY A 53 15.36 -10.00 -0.38
CA GLY A 53 13.99 -9.52 -0.17
C GLY A 53 12.96 -9.88 -1.24
N VAL A 54 11.72 -9.48 -0.97
CA VAL A 54 10.62 -9.55 -1.92
C VAL A 54 10.70 -8.30 -2.80
N LEU A 55 10.91 -8.48 -4.10
CA LEU A 55 10.95 -7.36 -5.04
C LEU A 55 9.56 -7.18 -5.61
N PRO A 56 8.86 -6.10 -5.24
CA PRO A 56 7.57 -5.84 -5.81
C PRO A 56 7.70 -5.49 -7.29
N LEU A 57 6.68 -5.85 -8.05
CA LEU A 57 6.58 -5.52 -9.46
C LEU A 57 6.17 -4.05 -9.60
N VAL A 58 7.08 -3.27 -10.18
CA VAL A 58 6.93 -1.84 -10.44
C VAL A 58 6.90 -1.61 -11.94
N ILE A 59 5.98 -0.77 -12.41
CA ILE A 59 5.78 -0.45 -13.82
C ILE A 59 6.08 1.02 -14.05
N GLU A 60 7.07 1.32 -14.89
CA GLU A 60 7.32 2.69 -15.33
C GLU A 60 6.22 3.11 -16.33
N ALA A 61 5.44 4.12 -15.99
CA ALA A 61 4.44 4.71 -16.87
C ALA A 61 4.44 6.23 -16.69
N GLU A 62 4.28 6.98 -17.78
CA GLU A 62 4.20 8.45 -17.75
C GLU A 62 5.38 9.14 -17.04
N GLY A 63 6.55 8.49 -16.97
CA GLY A 63 7.74 8.98 -16.28
C GLY A 63 7.72 8.81 -14.76
N CYS A 64 6.79 8.01 -14.22
CA CYS A 64 6.75 7.61 -12.82
C CYS A 64 6.73 6.09 -12.67
N ASP A 65 7.40 5.60 -11.64
CA ASP A 65 7.38 4.20 -11.23
C ASP A 65 6.09 3.92 -10.47
N TYR A 66 5.22 3.04 -10.99
CA TYR A 66 3.97 2.65 -10.34
C TYR A 66 4.11 1.29 -9.67
N LEU A 67 3.97 1.28 -8.34
CA LEU A 67 3.78 0.08 -7.56
C LEU A 67 2.35 -0.42 -7.70
N MET A 68 2.21 -1.66 -8.16
CA MET A 68 0.90 -2.28 -8.37
C MET A 68 0.36 -2.82 -7.04
N LEU A 69 -0.86 -2.42 -6.66
CA LEU A 69 -1.51 -2.84 -5.42
C LEU A 69 -2.89 -3.40 -5.73
N PHE A 70 -3.25 -4.51 -5.09
CA PHE A 70 -4.57 -5.13 -5.23
C PHE A 70 -5.17 -5.46 -3.87
N ASP A 71 -6.47 -5.26 -3.68
CA ASP A 71 -7.13 -5.67 -2.43
C ASP A 71 -7.39 -7.19 -2.38
N SER A 72 -7.35 -7.88 -3.52
CA SER A 72 -7.69 -9.29 -3.65
C SER A 72 -6.80 -9.98 -4.69
N ARG A 73 -6.41 -11.23 -4.41
CA ARG A 73 -5.63 -12.05 -5.34
C ARG A 73 -6.34 -12.28 -6.68
N GLU A 74 -7.67 -12.42 -6.67
CA GLU A 74 -8.47 -12.58 -7.90
C GLU A 74 -8.29 -11.40 -8.86
N ARG A 75 -8.27 -10.16 -8.35
CA ARG A 75 -8.09 -8.94 -9.16
C ARG A 75 -6.69 -8.87 -9.74
N MET A 76 -5.69 -9.22 -8.94
CA MET A 76 -4.31 -9.27 -9.37
C MET A 76 -4.10 -10.31 -10.49
N ASN A 77 -4.59 -11.54 -10.30
CA ASN A 77 -4.48 -12.60 -11.31
C ASN A 77 -5.24 -12.23 -12.59
N ALA A 78 -6.40 -11.59 -12.47
CA ALA A 78 -7.15 -11.08 -13.63
C ALA A 78 -6.39 -9.98 -14.37
N TRP A 79 -5.69 -9.09 -13.66
CA TRP A 79 -4.84 -8.07 -14.28
C TRP A 79 -3.61 -8.67 -14.97
N ALA A 80 -2.98 -9.66 -14.34
CA ALA A 80 -1.80 -10.33 -14.85
C ALA A 80 -2.09 -11.37 -15.96
N ASP A 81 -3.38 -11.69 -16.19
CA ASP A 81 -3.84 -12.79 -17.05
C ASP A 81 -3.21 -14.16 -16.70
N ALA A 82 -2.67 -14.29 -15.49
CA ALA A 82 -1.94 -15.46 -15.01
C ALA A 82 -1.93 -15.49 -13.47
N GLU A 83 -1.71 -16.68 -12.90
CA GLU A 83 -1.44 -16.81 -11.47
C GLU A 83 0.00 -16.35 -11.20
N ILE A 84 0.14 -15.17 -10.59
CA ILE A 84 1.44 -14.59 -10.24
C ILE A 84 1.66 -14.60 -8.73
N GLU A 85 2.92 -14.68 -8.34
CA GLU A 85 3.30 -14.61 -6.93
C GLU A 85 3.10 -13.21 -6.38
N CYS A 86 2.66 -13.14 -5.13
CA CYS A 86 2.38 -11.88 -4.46
C CYS A 86 2.69 -11.97 -2.97
N VAL A 87 2.93 -10.80 -2.38
CA VAL A 87 3.11 -10.64 -0.95
C VAL A 87 2.00 -9.79 -0.35
N GLU A 88 1.60 -10.14 0.86
CA GLU A 88 0.61 -9.42 1.64
C GLU A 88 1.31 -8.33 2.44
N VAL A 89 1.04 -7.08 2.11
CA VAL A 89 1.65 -5.92 2.75
C VAL A 89 0.55 -5.01 3.30
N PRO A 90 0.57 -4.71 4.61
CA PRO A 90 -0.33 -3.71 5.18
C PRO A 90 -0.12 -2.33 4.55
N GLY A 91 -1.19 -1.58 4.33
CA GLY A 91 -1.13 -0.23 3.75
C GLY A 91 -0.23 0.72 4.53
N PHE A 92 -0.21 0.63 5.87
CA PHE A 92 0.68 1.43 6.70
C PHE A 92 2.16 1.12 6.43
N LEU A 93 2.48 -0.15 6.17
CA LEU A 93 3.85 -0.57 5.89
C LEU A 93 4.25 -0.08 4.49
N LEU A 94 3.35 -0.15 3.51
CA LEU A 94 3.57 0.44 2.18
C LEU A 94 3.91 1.93 2.28
N ALA A 95 3.14 2.69 3.07
CA ALA A 95 3.40 4.12 3.30
C ALA A 95 4.77 4.35 3.96
N ALA A 96 5.10 3.58 4.99
CA ALA A 96 6.38 3.71 5.68
C ALA A 96 7.59 3.37 4.81
N THR A 97 7.49 2.33 3.96
CA THR A 97 8.61 1.84 3.13
C THR A 97 8.70 2.51 1.77
N SER A 98 7.65 3.18 1.31
CA SER A 98 7.67 3.85 0.00
C SER A 98 8.40 5.18 0.08
N GLU A 99 9.15 5.48 -0.97
CA GLU A 99 9.89 6.72 -1.13
C GLU A 99 9.61 7.34 -2.50
N PRO A 100 9.49 8.68 -2.59
CA PRO A 100 9.36 9.36 -3.87
C PRO A 100 10.59 9.07 -4.77
N PRO A 101 10.41 8.94 -6.11
CA PRO A 101 9.24 9.33 -6.91
C PRO A 101 8.21 8.20 -7.17
N LEU A 102 8.20 7.15 -6.35
CA LEU A 102 7.28 6.02 -6.51
C LEU A 102 5.81 6.46 -6.36
N CYS A 103 5.00 6.11 -7.36
CA CYS A 103 3.54 6.21 -7.34
C CYS A 103 2.94 4.84 -6.98
N TRP A 104 1.70 4.81 -6.51
CA TRP A 104 0.98 3.55 -6.35
C TRP A 104 -0.24 3.50 -7.25
N ALA A 105 -0.54 2.30 -7.74
CA ALA A 105 -1.69 2.04 -8.57
C ALA A 105 -2.53 0.92 -7.93
N LEU A 106 -3.63 1.31 -7.29
CA LEU A 106 -4.56 0.40 -6.65
C LEU A 106 -5.60 -0.10 -7.66
N ASN A 107 -5.83 -1.41 -7.68
CA ASN A 107 -6.92 -2.07 -8.41
C ASN A 107 -6.98 -1.69 -9.90
N VAL A 108 -5.81 -1.59 -10.52
CA VAL A 108 -5.67 -1.30 -11.95
C VAL A 108 -6.43 -2.34 -12.78
N GLY A 109 -7.14 -1.86 -13.81
CA GLY A 109 -7.96 -2.72 -14.67
C GLY A 109 -9.36 -3.01 -14.13
N THR A 110 -9.76 -2.37 -13.02
CA THR A 110 -11.13 -2.48 -12.46
C THR A 110 -11.79 -1.10 -12.36
N ASP A 111 -13.12 -1.06 -12.21
CA ASP A 111 -13.86 0.18 -11.94
C ASP A 111 -13.43 0.90 -10.66
N HIS A 112 -12.78 0.19 -9.73
CA HIS A 112 -12.31 0.69 -8.45
C HIS A 112 -10.82 1.07 -8.48
N SER A 113 -10.27 1.36 -9.66
CA SER A 113 -8.88 1.78 -9.78
C SER A 113 -8.63 3.17 -9.17
N LYS A 114 -7.58 3.34 -8.39
CA LYS A 114 -7.09 4.65 -7.92
C LYS A 114 -5.58 4.72 -8.01
N GLN A 115 -5.09 5.84 -8.52
CA GLN A 115 -3.67 6.19 -8.48
C GLN A 115 -3.39 7.06 -7.25
N PHE A 116 -2.21 6.87 -6.67
CA PHE A 116 -1.68 7.66 -5.58
C PHE A 116 -0.41 8.33 -6.06
N VAL A 117 -0.38 9.66 -5.98
CA VAL A 117 0.80 10.43 -6.35
C VAL A 117 1.82 10.43 -5.19
N PRO A 118 3.11 10.69 -5.45
CA PRO A 118 4.14 10.67 -4.42
C PRO A 118 3.85 11.65 -3.28
N GLU A 119 3.20 12.78 -3.59
CA GLU A 119 2.77 13.77 -2.59
C GLU A 119 1.74 13.20 -1.60
N GLU A 120 0.77 12.42 -2.09
CA GLU A 120 -0.22 11.72 -1.24
C GLU A 120 0.48 10.66 -0.37
N ILE A 121 1.44 9.93 -0.95
CA ILE A 121 2.19 8.88 -0.26
C ILE A 121 3.05 9.46 0.86
N VAL A 122 3.74 10.57 0.61
CA VAL A 122 4.52 11.27 1.63
C VAL A 122 3.61 11.73 2.78
N TRP A 123 2.45 12.30 2.47
CA TRP A 123 1.48 12.68 3.50
C TRP A 123 0.99 11.49 4.33
N LEU A 124 0.72 10.35 3.69
CA LEU A 124 0.37 9.10 4.38
C LEU A 124 1.49 8.60 5.28
N LYS A 125 2.74 8.66 4.79
CA LYS A 125 3.92 8.28 5.55
C LYS A 125 4.05 9.11 6.81
N GLU A 126 3.94 10.43 6.72
CA GLU A 126 3.98 11.32 7.89
C GLU A 126 2.85 11.01 8.89
N ALA A 127 1.65 10.68 8.39
CA ALA A 127 0.53 10.28 9.24
C ALA A 127 0.80 8.96 9.99
N VAL A 128 1.40 7.97 9.31
CA VAL A 128 1.81 6.70 9.91
C VAL A 128 2.92 6.91 10.93
N GLU A 129 3.95 7.67 10.59
CA GLU A 129 5.07 7.97 11.51
C GLU A 129 4.57 8.63 12.80
N ARG A 130 3.63 9.58 12.68
CA ARG A 130 3.00 10.20 13.85
C ARG A 130 2.21 9.18 14.68
N CYS A 131 1.41 8.34 14.04
CA CYS A 131 0.61 7.33 14.73
C CYS A 131 1.49 6.27 15.43
N GLN A 132 2.60 5.85 14.80
CA GLN A 132 3.58 4.94 15.40
C GLN A 132 4.29 5.58 16.59
N ALA A 133 4.72 6.83 16.47
CA ALA A 133 5.35 7.56 17.57
C ALA A 133 4.42 7.71 18.78
N GLU A 134 3.11 7.94 18.54
CA GLU A 134 2.09 7.99 19.59
C GLU A 134 1.88 6.62 20.25
N ALA A 135 1.84 5.54 19.46
CA ALA A 135 1.70 4.17 19.98
C ALA A 135 2.92 3.75 20.82
N GLU A 136 4.14 4.04 20.36
CA GLU A 136 5.37 3.77 21.10
C GLU A 136 5.46 4.57 22.40
N ALA A 137 4.94 5.82 22.40
CA ALA A 137 4.88 6.65 23.60
C ALA A 137 3.85 6.11 24.62
N ALA A 138 2.69 5.61 24.15
CA ALA A 138 1.68 5.00 24.99
C ALA A 138 2.18 3.68 25.63
N GLU A 139 2.84 2.83 24.84
CA GLU A 139 3.39 1.55 25.33
C GLU A 139 4.47 1.76 26.40
N LYS A 140 5.33 2.77 26.23
CA LYS A 140 6.33 3.14 27.26
C LYS A 140 5.71 3.71 28.53
N ALA A 141 4.58 4.43 28.42
CA ALA A 141 3.87 4.98 29.57
C ALA A 141 3.17 3.89 30.39
N GLU A 142 2.62 2.86 29.75
CA GLU A 142 2.00 1.71 30.43
C GLU A 142 3.04 0.76 31.03
N ALA A 143 4.18 0.54 30.36
CA ALA A 143 5.27 -0.28 30.90
C ALA A 143 5.90 0.33 32.17
N GLY A 144 6.00 1.67 32.25
CA GLY A 144 6.52 2.36 33.43
C GLY A 144 5.54 2.46 34.61
N ALA A 145 4.25 2.19 34.41
CA ALA A 145 3.22 2.27 35.45
C ALA A 145 3.04 0.97 36.25
N ASN A 146 3.58 -0.15 35.77
CA ASN A 146 3.45 -1.47 36.43
C ASN A 146 4.66 -1.84 37.32
N GLU A 147 5.61 -0.92 37.52
CA GLU A 147 6.82 -1.12 38.34
C GLU A 147 6.82 -0.34 39.67
N ASN A 148 5.66 0.14 40.17
CA ASN A 148 5.59 0.87 41.44
C ASN A 148 4.59 0.33 42.46
#